data_AF-A0A8D8WBB3-F1
#
_entry.id   AF-A0A8D8WBB3-F1
#
_cell.length_a   1.000
_cell.length_b   1.000
_cell.length_c   1.000
_cell.angle_alpha   90.00
_cell.angle_beta   90.00
_cell.angle_gamma   90.00
#
_symmetry.space_group_name_H-M   'P 1'
#
loop_
_entity.id
_entity.type
_entity.pdbx_description
1 polymer ?
#
loop_
_entity_poly.entity_id
_entity_poly.type
_entity_poly.pdbx_seq_one_letter_code
_entity_poly.pdbx_strand_id
1 'polypeptide(L)'
;MDAIHSVAHAHATKLARDIALWGDAYLKHNTELAKKNWGENLYSTESDFDGRPPATVVRKGIESWHIENLRYEYYGHKNANILDPITGHFTALVWRASRRMGLGIVKFRNKTTERTHYVVVCYYDPAGNVRRLYHQNVIRENEYRDKPAKLPSAYNPHPSKMGNFNDDNGYYQPLEEE
;
A
#
# COMPACT_ATOMS: atom_id res chain seq x y z
N MET A 1 -2.18 15.59 -12.48
CA MET A 1 -2.36 14.47 -11.54
C MET A 1 -3.74 14.55 -10.95
N ASP A 2 -4.46 13.43 -10.79
CA ASP A 2 -5.77 13.42 -10.14
C ASP A 2 -5.62 13.79 -8.66
N ALA A 3 -6.41 14.77 -8.20
CA ALA A 3 -6.33 15.37 -6.86
C ALA A 3 -6.40 14.37 -5.68
N ILE A 4 -6.83 13.14 -5.93
CA ILE A 4 -7.00 12.11 -4.91
C ILE A 4 -5.69 11.35 -4.65
N HIS A 5 -4.85 11.15 -5.67
CA HIS A 5 -3.51 10.55 -5.47
C HIS A 5 -2.60 11.48 -4.66
N SER A 6 -2.66 12.79 -4.93
CA SER A 6 -1.90 13.78 -4.17
C SER A 6 -2.36 13.87 -2.71
N VAL A 7 -3.67 13.74 -2.44
CA VAL A 7 -4.21 13.74 -1.08
C VAL A 7 -3.83 12.47 -0.31
N ALA A 8 -3.91 11.29 -0.96
CA ALA A 8 -3.49 10.03 -0.33
C ALA A 8 -2.00 10.01 0.00
N HIS A 9 -1.16 10.49 -0.93
CA HIS A 9 0.28 10.63 -0.72
C HIS A 9 0.61 11.63 0.40
N ALA A 10 -0.07 12.79 0.44
CA ALA A 10 0.13 13.79 1.48
C ALA A 10 -0.24 13.26 2.87
N HIS A 11 -1.38 12.56 2.98
CA HIS A 11 -1.79 11.91 4.22
C HIS A 11 -0.82 10.81 4.65
N ALA A 12 -0.36 9.97 3.73
CA ALA A 12 0.60 8.91 4.04
C ALA A 12 1.93 9.50 4.55
N THR A 13 2.41 10.54 3.89
CA THR A 13 3.60 11.30 4.31
C THR A 13 3.41 11.94 5.69
N LYS A 14 2.23 12.50 5.97
CA LYS A 14 1.91 13.06 7.29
C LYS A 14 1.95 11.98 8.38
N LEU A 15 1.27 10.85 8.19
CA LEU A 15 1.26 9.78 9.19
C LEU A 15 2.67 9.24 9.43
N ALA A 16 3.46 9.02 8.38
CA ALA A 16 4.84 8.56 8.52
C ALA A 16 5.63 9.50 9.45
N ARG A 17 5.51 10.82 9.26
CA ARG A 17 6.13 11.84 10.13
C ARG A 17 5.60 11.82 11.55
N ASP A 18 4.29 11.67 11.74
CA ASP A 18 3.68 11.60 13.08
C ASP A 18 4.24 10.39 13.86
N ILE A 19 4.37 9.22 13.22
CA ILE A 19 4.99 8.01 13.80
C ILE A 19 6.46 8.28 14.18
N ALA A 20 7.22 8.96 13.32
CA ALA A 20 8.60 9.32 13.62
C ALA A 20 8.71 10.28 14.83
N LEU A 21 7.74 11.16 15.02
CA LEU A 21 7.71 12.10 16.15
C LEU A 21 7.43 11.41 17.49
N TRP A 22 6.58 10.37 17.49
CA TRP A 22 6.34 9.52 18.66
C TRP A 22 7.63 8.85 19.15
N GLY A 23 8.59 8.63 18.25
CA GLY A 23 10.02 8.53 18.58
C GLY A 23 10.55 7.12 18.82
N ASP A 24 9.68 6.12 18.82
CA ASP A 24 9.98 4.71 19.12
C ASP A 24 9.63 3.75 17.97
N ALA A 25 9.24 4.28 16.80
CA ALA A 25 8.71 3.50 15.68
C ALA A 25 7.47 2.66 16.03
N TYR A 26 6.74 3.04 17.09
CA TYR A 26 5.47 2.42 17.42
C TYR A 26 4.46 2.67 16.31
N LEU A 27 4.19 1.62 15.53
CA LEU A 27 3.24 1.65 14.44
C LEU A 27 1.82 1.70 15.01
N LYS A 28 1.18 2.85 14.88
CA LYS A 28 -0.23 3.02 15.24
C LYS A 28 -1.00 3.54 14.03
N HIS A 29 -2.08 2.82 13.72
CA HIS A 29 -2.95 3.19 12.62
C HIS A 29 -3.64 4.54 12.84
N ASN A 30 -3.83 5.31 11.77
CA ASN A 30 -4.55 6.57 11.83
C ASN A 30 -6.06 6.34 11.93
N THR A 31 -6.61 6.53 13.14
CA THR A 31 -8.04 6.33 13.42
C THR A 31 -8.95 7.38 12.79
N GLU A 32 -8.43 8.54 12.36
CA GLU A 32 -9.22 9.57 11.68
C GLU A 32 -9.42 9.26 10.20
N LEU A 33 -8.43 8.68 9.53
CA LEU A 33 -8.55 8.28 8.14
C LEU A 33 -9.29 6.95 7.96
N ALA A 34 -9.29 6.10 8.98
CA ALA A 34 -10.23 4.98 9.07
C ALA A 34 -11.70 5.46 8.95
N LYS A 35 -12.04 6.67 9.44
CA LYS A 35 -13.39 7.26 9.30
C LYS A 35 -13.71 7.69 7.86
N LYS A 36 -12.70 7.89 7.01
CA LYS A 36 -12.85 8.14 5.57
C LYS A 36 -12.93 6.84 4.74
N ASN A 37 -12.95 5.69 5.40
CA ASN A 37 -13.01 4.37 4.79
C ASN A 37 -11.84 4.11 3.81
N TRP A 38 -10.64 4.54 4.21
CA TRP A 38 -9.39 4.22 3.52
C TRP A 38 -8.70 3.05 4.22
N GLY A 39 -8.14 2.13 3.44
CA GLY A 39 -7.29 1.05 3.95
C GLY A 39 -5.90 1.57 4.25
N GLU A 40 -5.16 0.93 5.16
CA GLU A 40 -3.83 1.36 5.57
C GLU A 40 -2.91 0.15 5.80
N ASN A 41 -1.70 0.20 5.24
CA ASN A 41 -0.60 -0.69 5.63
C ASN A 41 0.55 0.15 6.21
N LEU A 42 1.20 -0.39 7.25
CA LEU A 42 2.36 0.21 7.90
C LEU A 42 3.54 -0.76 7.86
N TYR A 43 4.75 -0.22 7.69
CA TYR A 43 6.00 -0.98 7.78
C TYR A 43 7.06 -0.12 8.44
N SER A 44 7.88 -0.72 9.30
CA SER A 44 9.06 -0.07 9.87
C SER A 44 10.29 -0.98 9.82
N THR A 45 11.46 -0.37 9.73
CA THR A 45 12.73 -1.10 9.75
C THR A 45 13.86 -0.22 10.28
N GLU A 46 14.91 -0.85 10.81
CA GLU A 46 16.08 -0.20 11.38
C GLU A 46 17.31 -0.29 10.44
N SER A 47 18.24 0.65 10.63
CA SER A 47 19.69 0.75 10.29
C SER A 47 20.30 0.14 9.02
N ASP A 48 19.82 -0.97 8.47
CA ASP A 48 20.48 -1.70 7.35
C ASP A 48 20.33 -1.00 5.99
N PHE A 49 19.53 0.06 5.96
CA PHE A 49 19.20 0.84 4.78
C PHE A 49 19.73 2.28 4.86
N ASP A 50 20.59 2.61 5.84
CA ASP A 50 21.23 3.92 5.86
C ASP A 50 22.08 4.13 4.60
N GLY A 51 21.97 5.30 3.99
CA GLY A 51 22.58 5.61 2.70
C GLY A 51 21.96 4.93 1.46
N ARG A 52 20.95 4.06 1.59
CA ARG A 52 20.25 3.45 0.45
C ARG A 52 19.12 4.35 -0.08
N PRO A 53 18.75 4.24 -1.38
CA PRO A 53 17.62 4.98 -1.93
C PRO A 53 16.31 4.64 -1.18
N PRO A 54 15.43 5.63 -0.89
CA PRO A 54 14.14 5.40 -0.21
C PRO A 54 13.28 4.30 -0.86
N ALA A 55 13.32 4.18 -2.19
CA ALA A 55 12.63 3.13 -2.94
C ALA A 55 13.02 1.71 -2.51
N THR A 56 14.25 1.49 -2.02
CA THR A 56 14.70 0.19 -1.50
C THR A 56 13.91 -0.23 -0.27
N VAL A 57 13.66 0.73 0.64
CA VAL A 57 12.88 0.50 1.87
C VAL A 57 11.40 0.29 1.53
N VAL A 58 10.88 1.08 0.60
CA VAL A 58 9.50 0.91 0.10
C VAL A 58 9.29 -0.49 -0.46
N ARG A 59 10.20 -0.97 -1.33
CA ARG A 59 10.16 -2.33 -1.87
C ARG A 59 10.15 -3.38 -0.76
N LYS A 60 10.99 -3.24 0.26
CA LYS A 60 11.04 -4.15 1.41
C LYS A 60 9.74 -4.16 2.22
N GLY A 61 9.12 -3.00 2.40
CA GLY A 61 7.79 -2.91 3.02
C GLY A 61 6.73 -3.65 2.22
N ILE A 62 6.70 -3.47 0.90
CA ILE A 62 5.77 -4.18 0.00
C ILE A 62 6.02 -5.70 0.04
N GLU A 63 7.27 -6.16 -0.03
CA GLU A 63 7.64 -7.57 0.10
C GLU A 63 7.18 -8.14 1.45
N SER A 64 7.36 -7.39 2.54
CA SER A 64 6.94 -7.78 3.89
C SER A 64 5.43 -7.87 4.04
N TRP A 65 4.66 -7.02 3.36
CA TRP A 65 3.19 -7.15 3.34
C TRP A 65 2.75 -8.32 2.47
N HIS A 66 3.41 -8.54 1.33
CA HIS A 66 3.02 -9.57 0.38
C HIS A 66 3.30 -10.99 0.87
N ILE A 67 4.37 -11.22 1.64
CA ILE A 67 4.74 -12.56 2.13
C ILE A 67 3.69 -13.19 3.05
N GLU A 68 2.75 -12.41 3.60
CA GLU A 68 1.61 -12.95 4.34
C GLU A 68 0.71 -13.84 3.46
N ASN A 69 0.82 -13.76 2.13
CA ASN A 69 0.13 -14.65 1.19
C ASN A 69 0.39 -16.14 1.47
N LEU A 70 1.55 -16.48 2.04
CA LEU A 70 1.92 -17.84 2.41
C LEU A 70 1.01 -18.41 3.51
N ARG A 71 0.32 -17.53 4.25
CA ARG A 71 -0.61 -17.88 5.32
C ARG A 71 -2.07 -17.60 4.95
N TYR A 72 -2.33 -17.10 3.74
CA TYR A 72 -3.68 -16.76 3.30
C TYR A 72 -4.39 -17.96 2.67
N GLU A 73 -5.52 -18.33 3.25
CA GLU A 73 -6.38 -19.41 2.77
C GLU A 73 -7.55 -18.84 1.95
N TYR A 74 -7.44 -18.92 0.61
CA TYR A 74 -8.43 -18.32 -0.31
C TYR A 74 -9.85 -18.91 -0.23
N TYR A 75 -10.02 -20.19 0.12
CA TYR A 75 -11.32 -20.88 0.10
C TYR A 75 -11.49 -21.84 1.27
N GLY A 76 -12.73 -21.99 1.74
CA GLY A 76 -13.14 -23.09 2.63
C GLY A 76 -12.88 -22.87 4.13
N HIS A 77 -12.19 -21.81 4.53
CA HIS A 77 -11.93 -21.53 5.94
C HIS A 77 -13.08 -20.74 6.59
N LYS A 78 -13.44 -21.10 7.83
CA LYS A 78 -14.52 -20.42 8.59
C LYS A 78 -14.28 -18.92 8.78
N ASN A 79 -13.02 -18.49 8.68
CA ASN A 79 -12.59 -17.09 8.80
C ASN A 79 -12.27 -16.41 7.45
N ALA A 80 -12.49 -17.06 6.30
CA ALA A 80 -12.13 -16.51 4.98
C ALA A 80 -12.87 -15.21 4.59
N ASN A 81 -13.79 -14.74 5.42
CA ASN A 81 -14.63 -13.57 5.19
C ASN A 81 -14.52 -12.50 6.30
N ILE A 82 -13.54 -12.62 7.20
CA ILE A 82 -13.24 -11.65 8.25
C ILE A 82 -11.77 -11.26 8.19
N LEU A 83 -11.43 -10.10 8.76
CA LEU A 83 -10.05 -9.66 8.89
C LEU A 83 -9.26 -10.63 9.76
N ASP A 84 -8.17 -11.14 9.22
CA ASP A 84 -7.13 -11.86 9.95
C ASP A 84 -5.92 -10.94 10.13
N PRO A 85 -5.51 -10.63 11.38
CA PRO A 85 -4.34 -9.81 11.65
C PRO A 85 -3.04 -10.32 11.02
N ILE A 86 -2.94 -11.61 10.71
CA ILE A 86 -1.76 -12.23 10.10
C ILE A 86 -1.67 -11.98 8.60
N THR A 87 -2.80 -11.78 7.92
CA THR A 87 -2.86 -11.65 6.45
C THR A 87 -3.46 -10.33 5.99
N GLY A 88 -3.70 -9.41 6.94
CA GLY A 88 -4.35 -8.13 6.72
C GLY A 88 -3.62 -7.23 5.74
N HIS A 89 -2.28 -7.20 5.78
CA HIS A 89 -1.52 -6.33 4.89
C HIS A 89 -1.53 -6.87 3.46
N PHE A 90 -1.35 -8.19 3.29
CA PHE A 90 -1.47 -8.84 1.98
C PHE A 90 -2.85 -8.62 1.37
N THR A 91 -3.91 -8.90 2.14
CA THR A 91 -5.28 -8.80 1.64
C THR A 91 -5.68 -7.37 1.29
N ALA A 92 -5.18 -6.35 2.01
CA ALA A 92 -5.34 -4.94 1.63
C ALA A 92 -4.55 -4.60 0.34
N LEU A 93 -3.32 -5.10 0.21
CA LEU A 93 -2.42 -4.84 -0.92
C LEU A 93 -3.00 -5.35 -2.25
N VAL A 94 -3.58 -6.55 -2.25
CA VAL A 94 -4.12 -7.18 -3.49
C VAL A 94 -5.62 -6.97 -3.68
N TRP A 95 -6.24 -6.09 -2.87
CA TRP A 95 -7.69 -5.90 -2.87
C TRP A 95 -8.19 -5.34 -4.21
N ARG A 96 -8.87 -6.18 -5.00
CA ARG A 96 -9.30 -5.85 -6.37
C ARG A 96 -10.11 -4.55 -6.48
N ALA A 97 -10.94 -4.21 -5.51
CA ALA A 97 -11.78 -3.02 -5.57
C ALA A 97 -11.05 -1.72 -5.21
N SER A 98 -9.86 -1.79 -4.59
CA SER A 98 -9.01 -0.61 -4.35
C SER A 98 -8.53 -0.06 -5.68
N ARG A 99 -8.68 1.25 -5.91
CA ARG A 99 -8.38 1.89 -7.20
C ARG A 99 -7.28 2.93 -7.13
N ARG A 100 -7.02 3.43 -5.94
CA ARG A 100 -6.07 4.50 -5.69
C ARG A 100 -5.23 4.12 -4.50
N MET A 101 -3.98 4.56 -4.53
CA MET A 101 -3.09 4.40 -3.40
C MET A 101 -2.24 5.66 -3.20
N GLY A 102 -1.82 5.87 -1.97
CA GLY A 102 -0.87 6.92 -1.61
C GLY A 102 0.17 6.37 -0.65
N LEU A 103 1.44 6.51 -1.02
CA LEU A 103 2.55 5.96 -0.24
C LEU A 103 3.39 7.08 0.35
N GLY A 104 3.69 6.99 1.65
CA GLY A 104 4.58 7.91 2.36
C GLY A 104 5.74 7.15 2.97
N ILE A 105 6.93 7.75 2.96
CA ILE A 105 8.10 7.22 3.64
C ILE A 105 8.78 8.34 4.43
N VAL A 106 9.25 8.02 5.64
CA VAL A 106 10.10 8.92 6.42
C VAL A 106 11.32 8.18 6.95
N LYS A 107 12.45 8.88 6.98
CA LYS A 107 13.67 8.49 7.68
C LYS A 107 13.80 9.36 8.93
N PHE A 108 14.09 8.76 10.08
CA PHE A 108 14.34 9.50 11.31
C PHE A 108 15.37 8.80 12.19
N ARG A 109 15.95 9.54 13.14
CA ARG A 109 16.78 8.97 14.20
C ARG A 109 15.85 8.60 15.36
N ASN A 110 15.75 7.32 15.69
CA ASN A 110 14.96 6.87 16.83
C ASN A 110 15.57 7.43 18.13
N LYS A 111 14.73 7.99 19.00
CA LYS A 111 15.20 8.72 20.19
C LYS A 111 15.71 7.80 21.29
N THR A 112 15.22 6.55 21.32
CA THR A 112 15.58 5.56 22.33
C THR A 112 16.77 4.72 21.90
N THR A 113 16.75 4.24 20.66
CA THR A 113 17.79 3.33 20.16
C THR A 113 18.96 4.06 19.53
N GLU A 114 18.81 5.35 19.25
CA GLU A 114 19.74 6.13 18.45
C GLU A 114 20.10 5.42 17.14
N ARG A 115 19.19 4.67 16.53
CA ARG A 115 19.40 4.08 15.21
C ARG A 115 18.64 4.84 14.16
N THR A 116 19.14 4.80 12.94
CA THR A 116 18.38 5.25 11.77
C THR A 116 17.18 4.32 11.60
N HIS A 117 15.98 4.88 11.53
CA HIS A 117 14.73 4.17 11.36
C HIS A 117 14.01 4.68 10.11
N TYR A 118 13.29 3.79 9.47
CA TYR A 118 12.39 4.13 8.38
C TYR A 118 10.97 3.66 8.70
N VAL A 119 9.99 4.46 8.29
CA VAL A 119 8.57 4.10 8.33
C VAL A 119 7.98 4.31 6.95
N VAL A 120 7.26 3.30 6.46
CA VAL A 120 6.50 3.33 5.21
C VAL A 120 5.03 3.19 5.54
N VAL A 121 4.21 4.06 4.97
CA VAL A 121 2.76 4.09 5.09
C VAL A 121 2.17 3.97 3.70
N CYS A 122 1.16 3.12 3.53
CA CYS A 122 0.39 3.05 2.30
C CYS A 122 -1.10 3.17 2.61
N TYR A 123 -1.77 4.13 1.98
CA TYR A 123 -3.24 4.24 1.97
C TYR A 123 -3.84 3.64 0.71
N TYR A 124 -5.03 3.06 0.84
CA TYR A 124 -5.82 2.49 -0.26
C TYR A 124 -7.23 3.08 -0.28
N ASP A 125 -7.72 3.47 -1.45
CA ASP A 125 -9.07 3.99 -1.66
C ASP A 125 -9.74 3.32 -2.87
N PRO A 126 -10.95 2.74 -2.71
CA PRO A 126 -11.64 2.46 -1.44
C PRO A 126 -10.85 1.51 -0.52
N ALA A 127 -11.21 1.44 0.77
CA ALA A 127 -10.58 0.51 1.70
C ALA A 127 -10.70 -0.96 1.26
N GLY A 128 -9.60 -1.70 1.48
CA GLY A 128 -9.59 -3.15 1.48
C GLY A 128 -10.14 -3.74 2.79
N ASN A 129 -10.02 -5.07 2.93
CA ASN A 129 -10.33 -5.80 4.16
C ASN A 129 -11.77 -5.62 4.68
N VAL A 130 -12.69 -5.39 3.75
CA VAL A 130 -14.11 -5.25 4.10
C VAL A 130 -14.70 -6.63 4.35
N ARG A 131 -15.30 -6.80 5.53
CA ARG A 131 -15.95 -8.05 5.96
C ARG A 131 -16.90 -8.56 4.86
N ARG A 132 -16.87 -9.88 4.62
CA ARG A 132 -17.68 -10.59 3.61
C ARG A 132 -17.33 -10.32 2.14
N LEU A 133 -16.34 -9.48 1.84
CA LEU A 133 -15.96 -9.16 0.45
C LEU A 133 -14.64 -9.79 -0.01
N TYR A 134 -13.99 -10.61 0.83
CA TYR A 134 -12.68 -11.21 0.56
C TYR A 134 -12.63 -12.07 -0.70
N HIS A 135 -13.59 -12.99 -0.86
CA HIS A 135 -13.62 -13.89 -2.03
C HIS A 135 -13.75 -13.13 -3.37
N GLN A 136 -14.31 -11.91 -3.34
CA GLN A 136 -14.46 -11.08 -4.53
C GLN A 136 -13.23 -10.20 -4.77
N ASN A 137 -12.32 -10.06 -3.81
CA ASN A 137 -11.26 -9.06 -3.89
C ASN A 137 -9.86 -9.64 -3.75
N VAL A 138 -9.70 -10.81 -3.16
CA VAL A 138 -8.43 -11.51 -3.01
C VAL A 138 -8.48 -12.76 -3.88
N ILE A 139 -8.06 -12.60 -5.14
CA ILE A 139 -8.18 -13.63 -6.18
C ILE A 139 -6.82 -14.30 -6.35
N ARG A 140 -6.79 -15.64 -6.46
CA ARG A 140 -5.54 -16.36 -6.75
C ARG A 140 -5.01 -15.96 -8.12
N GLU A 141 -3.69 -15.88 -8.25
CA GLU A 141 -3.04 -15.49 -9.51
C GLU A 141 -3.47 -16.36 -10.71
N ASN A 142 -3.56 -17.67 -10.51
CA ASN A 142 -4.02 -18.62 -11.54
C ASN A 142 -5.47 -18.36 -11.98
N GLU A 143 -6.35 -17.93 -11.10
CA GLU A 143 -7.72 -17.55 -11.47
C GLU A 143 -7.84 -16.18 -12.13
N TYR A 144 -6.84 -15.32 -11.95
CA TYR A 144 -6.75 -14.05 -12.66
C TYR A 144 -6.36 -14.27 -14.13
N ARG A 145 -5.45 -15.21 -14.40
CA ARG A 145 -4.97 -15.53 -15.75
C ARG A 145 -6.02 -16.19 -16.65
N ASP A 146 -6.96 -16.94 -16.06
CA ASP A 146 -7.98 -17.68 -16.81
C ASP A 146 -9.27 -16.89 -17.10
N LYS A 147 -9.35 -15.62 -16.70
CA LYS A 147 -10.51 -14.76 -16.96
C LYS A 147 -10.14 -13.71 -18.01
N PRO A 148 -10.86 -13.59 -19.15
CA PRO A 148 -10.66 -12.45 -20.04
C PRO A 148 -10.91 -11.18 -19.22
N ALA A 149 -10.00 -10.22 -19.28
CA ALA A 149 -10.06 -8.98 -18.52
C ALA A 149 -11.34 -8.20 -18.84
N LYS A 150 -12.44 -8.51 -18.15
CA LYS A 150 -13.64 -7.68 -18.13
C LYS A 150 -13.47 -6.71 -16.97
N LEU A 151 -12.89 -5.55 -17.29
CA LEU A 151 -13.00 -4.37 -16.43
C LEU A 151 -14.50 -4.15 -16.12
N PRO A 152 -14.88 -3.85 -14.86
CA PRO A 152 -16.26 -3.49 -14.55
C PRO A 152 -16.70 -2.32 -15.43
N SER A 153 -17.86 -2.42 -16.09
CA SER A 153 -18.36 -1.48 -17.11
C SER A 153 -18.65 -0.05 -16.60
N ALA A 154 -18.25 0.28 -15.38
CA ALA A 154 -18.48 1.58 -14.76
C ALA A 154 -17.33 2.58 -15.02
N TYR A 155 -16.36 2.23 -15.85
CA TYR A 155 -15.26 3.14 -16.22
C TYR A 155 -15.13 3.22 -17.74
N ASN A 156 -15.34 4.43 -18.27
CA ASN A 156 -15.09 4.77 -19.66
C ASN A 156 -13.74 5.52 -19.72
N PRO A 157 -12.61 4.82 -19.95
CA PRO A 157 -11.33 5.50 -20.08
C PRO A 157 -11.33 6.33 -21.35
N HIS A 158 -11.17 7.66 -21.21
CA HIS A 158 -10.91 8.51 -22.37
C HIS A 158 -9.61 8.01 -23.05
N PRO A 159 -9.64 7.64 -24.35
CA PRO A 159 -8.66 6.71 -24.95
C PRO A 159 -7.28 7.31 -25.31
N SER A 160 -6.84 8.40 -24.67
CA SER A 160 -5.67 9.16 -25.14
C SER A 160 -4.42 9.14 -24.26
N LYS A 161 -4.33 8.31 -23.19
CA LYS A 161 -3.16 8.38 -22.28
C LYS A 161 -2.62 7.03 -21.74
N MET A 162 -2.70 5.93 -22.48
CA MET A 162 -1.83 4.79 -22.20
C MET A 162 -0.52 4.95 -22.97
N GLY A 163 0.50 5.51 -22.33
CA GLY A 163 1.87 5.41 -22.81
C GLY A 163 2.38 3.97 -22.63
N ASN A 164 3.13 3.47 -23.61
CA ASN A 164 3.73 2.14 -23.58
C ASN A 164 4.67 1.99 -22.37
N PHE A 165 4.39 1.00 -21.51
CA PHE A 165 5.34 0.53 -20.51
C PHE A 165 6.42 -0.29 -21.22
N ASN A 166 7.56 0.34 -21.50
CA ASN A 166 8.82 -0.33 -21.80
C ASN A 166 9.97 0.69 -21.63
N ASP A 167 10.40 0.92 -20.39
CA ASP A 167 11.75 1.37 -20.10
C ASP A 167 12.22 0.94 -18.70
N ASP A 168 13.33 0.21 -18.66
CA ASP A 168 13.93 -0.44 -17.50
C ASP A 168 14.60 0.52 -16.48
N ASN A 169 14.22 1.80 -16.45
CA ASN A 169 15.01 2.83 -15.75
C ASN A 169 14.38 3.47 -14.52
N GLY A 170 13.17 3.07 -14.08
CA GLY A 170 12.74 3.24 -12.68
C GLY A 170 12.78 4.66 -12.06
N TYR A 171 12.93 5.73 -12.84
CA TYR A 171 12.98 7.10 -12.35
C TYR A 171 11.92 7.96 -13.05
N TYR A 172 10.98 8.49 -12.27
CA TYR A 172 10.04 9.52 -12.70
C TYR A 172 10.78 10.86 -12.72
N GLN A 173 10.98 11.45 -13.89
CA GLN A 173 11.45 12.83 -14.05
C GLN A 173 10.22 13.77 -14.02
N PRO A 174 10.16 14.81 -13.17
CA PRO A 174 9.11 15.81 -13.24
C PRO A 174 9.22 16.60 -14.55
N LEU A 175 8.10 16.86 -15.22
CA LEU A 175 8.05 17.80 -16.34
C LEU A 175 8.17 19.23 -15.78
N GLU A 176 9.14 20.00 -16.28
CA GLU A 176 9.25 21.43 -16.04
C GLU A 176 8.03 22.14 -16.66
N GLU A 177 7.42 23.03 -15.88
CA GLU A 177 6.24 23.81 -16.27
C GLU A 177 6.69 25.00 -17.14
N GLU A 178 6.14 25.10 -18.36
CA GLU A 178 5.92 26.38 -19.07
C GLU A 178 4.45 26.79 -18.97
#